data_AF-A0A014N005-F1
#
_entry.id   AF-A0A014N005-F1
#
_cell.length_a   1.000
_cell.length_b   1.000
_cell.length_c   1.000
_cell.angle_alpha   90.00
_cell.angle_beta   90.00
_cell.angle_gamma   90.00
#
_symmetry.space_group_name_H-M   'P 1'
#
loop_
_entity.id
_entity.type
_entity.pdbx_description
1 polymer ?
#
loop_
_entity_poly.entity_id
_entity_poly.type
_entity_poly.pdbx_seq_one_letter_code
_entity_poly.pdbx_strand_id
1 'polypeptide(L)'
;MMKRTHRKVRSGCSTCRRRRVKCDELKPCCTQCQRLLTRGQPVSCSYGTPQEALAASSTVVRTPSPLSYLSMISQFGWPNPTPPEAEALLYQLCVIRKGIMPAVEQGFLVGANQFSSFLAMAGNFEHLRHCLCSIGAGHLRTLTSLSRMSLLESRFRGLAIHGMVREMQSISSQSRERQREMSQGLIASSILMAWYSPNPTEYSSYLKGTLAFLEPYTADNQAPLVAVQGLHSAVNEPRGEGSLDSPPQPMRQGQRLLESATASIRSLCKCKLDSELESAARELLIFLQNVRHRTWQHLSLEDQLSTMFPIRNWLRFVPRSPDRFLSNDFLLYLYMANYETAMLAMGTVLPAVHLPLAMTERSSGVARLRIFIQDAVNARFSGAESIANSLPVYTACMEWLALADECVESYQTRGAPVKAISR
;
A
#
# COMPACT_ATOMS: atom_id res chain seq x y z
N MET A 1 -25.69 -43.46 34.39
CA MET A 1 -25.82 -42.13 33.75
C MET A 1 -24.44 -41.48 33.59
N MET A 2 -23.87 -41.51 32.40
CA MET A 2 -22.60 -40.82 32.09
C MET A 2 -22.82 -39.30 32.06
N LYS A 3 -22.08 -38.54 32.87
CA LYS A 3 -22.01 -37.07 32.77
C LYS A 3 -21.43 -36.70 31.41
N ARG A 4 -22.24 -36.10 30.53
CA ARG A 4 -21.76 -35.50 29.27
C ARG A 4 -20.62 -34.54 29.59
N THR A 5 -19.42 -34.84 29.12
CA THR A 5 -18.28 -33.94 29.20
C THR A 5 -18.57 -32.73 28.32
N HIS A 6 -18.84 -31.58 28.95
CA HIS A 6 -19.03 -30.33 28.21
C HIS A 6 -17.80 -30.04 27.35
N ARG A 7 -18.01 -29.93 26.04
CA ARG A 7 -16.98 -29.48 25.08
C ARG A 7 -16.47 -28.12 25.54
N LYS A 8 -15.20 -28.05 25.96
CA LYS A 8 -14.55 -26.78 26.31
C LYS A 8 -14.55 -25.90 25.06
N VAL A 9 -15.42 -24.90 25.05
CA VAL A 9 -15.45 -23.86 24.02
C VAL A 9 -14.17 -23.04 24.18
N ARG A 10 -13.33 -22.97 23.14
CA ARG A 10 -12.05 -22.21 23.16
C ARG A 10 -12.25 -20.71 22.89
N SER A 11 -13.45 -20.32 22.47
CA SER A 11 -13.86 -18.94 22.26
C SER A 11 -14.37 -18.32 23.57
N GLY A 12 -13.93 -17.09 23.84
CA GLY A 12 -14.12 -16.39 25.11
C GLY A 12 -12.92 -15.51 25.42
N CYS A 13 -13.13 -14.37 26.09
CA CYS A 13 -12.04 -13.47 26.43
C CYS A 13 -11.05 -14.14 27.42
N SER A 14 -9.80 -13.69 27.42
CA SER A 14 -8.71 -14.17 28.30
C SER A 14 -9.10 -14.13 29.78
N THR A 15 -9.81 -13.08 30.20
CA THR A 15 -10.24 -12.86 31.58
C THR A 15 -11.32 -13.87 32.01
N CYS A 16 -12.36 -14.10 31.21
CA CYS A 16 -13.39 -15.11 31.50
C CYS A 16 -12.80 -16.53 31.47
N ARG A 17 -11.87 -16.81 30.55
CA ARG A 17 -11.14 -18.08 30.48
C ARG A 17 -10.30 -18.32 31.75
N ARG A 18 -9.56 -17.31 32.21
CA ARG A 18 -8.76 -17.38 33.47
C ARG A 18 -9.66 -17.58 34.68
N ARG A 19 -10.80 -16.88 34.73
CA ARG A 19 -11.83 -17.00 35.79
C ARG A 19 -12.67 -18.28 35.70
N ARG A 20 -12.52 -19.08 34.64
CA ARG A 20 -13.31 -20.30 34.37
C ARG A 20 -14.83 -20.06 34.38
N VAL A 21 -15.28 -18.91 33.88
CA VAL A 21 -16.70 -18.54 33.73
C VAL A 21 -17.10 -18.47 32.26
N LYS A 22 -18.39 -18.65 31.96
CA LYS A 22 -18.92 -18.54 30.58
C LYS A 22 -18.79 -17.10 30.08
N CYS A 23 -18.22 -16.93 28.89
CA CYS A 23 -18.13 -15.65 28.19
C CYS A 23 -19.26 -15.55 27.17
N ASP A 24 -19.88 -14.39 27.07
CA ASP A 24 -20.92 -14.01 26.10
C ASP A 24 -20.34 -13.42 24.81
N GLU A 25 -19.02 -13.28 24.71
CA GLU A 25 -18.26 -12.90 23.51
C GLU A 25 -18.61 -11.53 22.89
N LEU A 26 -19.35 -10.67 23.62
CA LEU A 26 -19.63 -9.30 23.19
C LEU A 26 -18.35 -8.47 23.05
N LYS A 27 -18.32 -7.62 22.01
CA LYS A 27 -17.24 -6.67 21.72
C LYS A 27 -17.78 -5.24 21.91
N PRO A 28 -16.97 -4.29 22.43
CA PRO A 28 -15.54 -4.40 22.74
C PRO A 28 -15.23 -5.10 24.09
N CYS A 29 -16.21 -5.31 24.96
CA CYS A 29 -16.06 -5.97 26.25
C CYS A 29 -17.25 -6.91 26.53
N CYS A 30 -16.99 -8.07 27.13
CA CYS A 30 -18.04 -9.04 27.48
C CYS A 30 -18.79 -8.60 28.76
N THR A 31 -20.07 -8.96 28.91
CA THR A 31 -20.90 -8.49 30.05
C THR A 31 -20.28 -8.87 31.40
N GLN A 32 -19.62 -10.02 31.46
CA GLN A 32 -18.96 -10.53 32.68
C GLN A 32 -17.70 -9.77 33.06
N CYS A 33 -16.99 -9.16 32.10
CA CYS A 33 -15.84 -8.30 32.36
C CYS A 33 -16.29 -6.85 32.58
N GLN A 34 -17.34 -6.40 31.89
CA GLN A 34 -17.89 -5.06 32.07
C GLN A 34 -18.39 -4.81 33.50
N ARG A 35 -19.01 -5.80 34.12
CA ARG A 35 -19.49 -5.71 35.50
C ARG A 35 -18.40 -5.97 36.56
N LEU A 36 -17.19 -6.33 36.13
CA LEU A 36 -16.10 -6.67 37.05
C LEU A 36 -15.23 -5.45 37.32
N LEU A 37 -15.23 -5.01 38.58
CA LEU A 37 -14.31 -4.01 39.11
C LEU A 37 -13.29 -4.70 40.02
N THR A 38 -12.01 -4.47 39.79
CA THR A 38 -10.94 -4.90 40.70
C THR A 38 -10.27 -3.67 41.27
N ARG A 39 -10.32 -3.48 42.59
CA ARG A 39 -9.78 -2.28 43.28
C ARG A 39 -10.30 -0.95 42.68
N GLY A 40 -11.59 -0.91 42.33
CA GLY A 40 -12.24 0.28 41.75
C GLY A 40 -11.89 0.56 40.28
N GLN A 41 -11.15 -0.31 39.60
CA GLN A 41 -10.78 -0.16 38.19
C GLN A 41 -11.49 -1.21 37.31
N PRO A 42 -11.87 -0.86 36.06
CA PRO A 42 -12.47 -1.79 35.12
C PRO A 42 -11.45 -2.84 34.67
N VAL A 43 -11.88 -4.11 34.64
CA VAL A 43 -10.99 -5.21 34.25
C VAL A 43 -10.83 -5.30 32.74
N SER A 44 -9.59 -5.48 32.28
CA SER A 44 -9.26 -5.67 30.86
C SER A 44 -9.95 -6.91 30.29
N CYS A 45 -10.75 -6.72 29.24
CA CYS A 45 -11.38 -7.79 28.47
C CYS A 45 -10.65 -7.92 27.12
N SER A 46 -9.76 -8.90 26.98
CA SER A 46 -9.02 -9.13 25.74
C SER A 46 -9.35 -10.49 25.12
N TYR A 47 -9.49 -10.55 23.80
CA TYR A 47 -9.77 -11.79 23.08
C TYR A 47 -8.50 -12.47 22.52
N GLY A 48 -7.31 -12.06 22.97
CA GLY A 48 -6.02 -12.61 22.55
C GLY A 48 -5.67 -13.97 23.18
N THR A 49 -4.79 -14.72 22.51
CA THR A 49 -4.24 -16.02 22.93
C THR A 49 -3.36 -15.91 24.18
N PRO A 50 -3.19 -16.99 24.97
CA PRO A 50 -2.34 -16.98 26.16
C PRO A 50 -0.89 -16.62 25.83
N GLN A 51 -0.44 -15.65 26.59
CA GLN A 51 0.87 -15.03 26.73
C GLN A 51 2.03 -16.02 27.01
N GLU A 52 2.38 -16.89 26.05
CA GLU A 52 3.59 -17.74 26.09
C GLU A 52 4.52 -17.56 24.86
N ALA A 53 4.19 -16.67 23.91
CA ALA A 53 5.03 -16.38 22.74
C ALA A 53 5.90 -15.11 22.89
N LEU A 54 6.07 -14.57 24.10
CA LEU A 54 6.85 -13.34 24.34
C LEU A 54 8.37 -13.58 24.47
N ALA A 55 8.85 -14.83 24.32
CA ALA A 55 10.27 -15.15 24.35
C ALA A 55 10.89 -15.38 22.95
N ALA A 56 10.12 -15.32 21.85
CA ALA A 56 10.60 -15.57 20.49
C ALA A 56 10.36 -14.43 19.48
N SER A 57 10.08 -13.21 19.94
CA SER A 57 10.05 -12.01 19.07
C SER A 57 10.46 -10.77 19.85
N SER A 58 11.76 -10.64 20.08
CA SER A 58 12.41 -9.44 20.62
C SER A 58 12.58 -8.31 19.59
N THR A 59 11.90 -8.36 18.44
CA THR A 59 12.14 -7.44 17.31
C THR A 59 11.36 -6.13 17.35
N VAL A 60 10.42 -5.93 18.27
CA VAL A 60 9.37 -4.94 17.99
C VAL A 60 9.76 -3.48 18.27
N VAL A 61 10.78 -3.20 19.10
CA VAL A 61 11.37 -1.85 19.19
C VAL A 61 12.87 -2.02 19.40
N ARG A 62 13.65 -2.07 18.32
CA ARG A 62 15.11 -1.94 18.41
C ARG A 62 15.40 -0.48 18.72
N THR A 63 16.00 -0.19 19.88
CA THR A 63 16.65 1.10 20.11
C THR A 63 17.91 1.16 19.24
N PRO A 64 18.12 2.23 18.47
CA PRO A 64 19.37 2.37 17.71
C PRO A 64 20.55 2.45 18.68
N SER A 65 21.69 1.86 18.28
CA SER A 65 22.94 2.24 18.93
C SER A 65 23.28 3.69 18.55
N PRO A 66 23.97 4.47 19.41
CA PRO A 66 24.34 5.85 19.09
C PRO A 66 25.10 5.98 17.76
N LEU A 67 25.99 5.03 17.46
CA LEU A 67 26.75 5.01 16.20
C LEU A 67 25.84 4.73 14.98
N SER A 68 24.87 3.82 15.12
CA SER A 68 23.89 3.53 14.07
C SER A 68 23.03 4.75 13.77
N TYR A 69 22.65 5.51 14.81
CA TYR A 69 21.87 6.73 14.66
C TYR A 69 22.65 7.86 13.98
N LEU A 70 23.88 8.12 14.42
CA LEU A 70 24.75 9.13 13.81
C LEU A 70 25.02 8.86 12.32
N SER A 71 25.18 7.58 11.95
CA SER A 71 25.30 7.17 10.55
C SER A 71 24.08 7.55 9.72
N MET A 72 22.86 7.35 10.23
CA MET A 72 21.63 7.75 9.53
C MET A 72 21.46 9.27 9.45
N ILE A 73 21.80 10.02 10.50
CA ILE A 73 21.81 11.49 10.45
C ILE A 73 22.72 11.96 9.33
N SER A 74 23.95 11.43 9.27
CA SER A 74 24.92 11.77 8.23
C SER A 74 24.39 11.41 6.84
N GLN A 75 23.81 10.21 6.69
CA GLN A 75 23.28 9.71 5.43
C GLN A 75 22.12 10.54 4.87
N PHE A 76 21.18 10.97 5.74
CA PHE A 76 19.92 11.59 5.30
C PHE A 76 19.80 13.07 5.68
N GLY A 77 20.86 13.68 6.24
CA GLY A 77 20.86 15.08 6.66
C GLY A 77 19.80 15.40 7.71
N TRP A 78 19.49 14.46 8.60
CA TRP A 78 18.45 14.68 9.62
C TRP A 78 18.91 15.64 10.73
N PRO A 79 17.99 16.36 11.41
CA PRO A 79 18.37 17.27 12.48
C PRO A 79 19.08 16.56 13.63
N ASN A 80 20.06 17.24 14.21
CA ASN A 80 20.74 16.81 15.43
C ASN A 80 20.76 17.97 16.45
N PRO A 81 20.10 17.86 17.62
CA PRO A 81 19.40 16.68 18.14
C PRO A 81 17.99 16.51 17.55
N THR A 82 17.55 15.25 17.41
CA THR A 82 16.15 14.89 17.16
C THR A 82 15.52 14.40 18.46
N PRO A 83 14.22 14.67 18.74
CA PRO A 83 13.56 14.16 19.94
C PRO A 83 13.66 12.62 20.04
N PRO A 84 13.90 12.03 21.23
CA PRO A 84 14.12 10.59 21.38
C PRO A 84 13.00 9.71 20.82
N GLU A 85 11.74 10.16 20.88
CA GLU A 85 10.64 9.39 20.29
C GLU A 85 10.68 9.41 18.76
N ALA A 86 11.07 10.53 18.14
CA ALA A 86 11.23 10.61 16.68
C ALA A 86 12.41 9.76 16.21
N GLU A 87 13.54 9.79 16.93
CA GLU A 87 14.72 8.97 16.65
C GLU A 87 14.37 7.48 16.58
N ALA A 88 13.68 6.93 17.59
CA ALA A 88 13.30 5.53 17.62
C ALA A 88 12.38 5.14 16.45
N LEU A 89 11.43 6.01 16.10
CA LEU A 89 10.48 5.78 15.01
C LEU A 89 11.16 5.81 13.63
N LEU A 90 12.01 6.81 13.41
CA LEU A 90 12.76 6.95 12.16
C LEU A 90 13.76 5.81 11.98
N TYR A 91 14.43 5.37 13.05
CA TYR A 91 15.31 4.20 12.99
C TYR A 91 14.55 2.94 12.57
N GLN A 92 13.35 2.71 13.12
CA GLN A 92 12.52 1.57 12.72
C GLN A 92 12.19 1.59 11.22
N LEU A 93 11.89 2.78 10.67
CA LEU A 93 11.66 2.93 9.23
C LEU A 93 12.92 2.66 8.40
N CYS A 94 14.11 3.00 8.88
CA CYS A 94 15.37 2.65 8.22
C CYS A 94 15.64 1.14 8.23
N VAL A 95 15.28 0.44 9.32
CA VAL A 95 15.37 -1.04 9.37
C VAL A 95 14.43 -1.67 8.35
N ILE A 96 13.19 -1.17 8.25
CA ILE A 96 12.23 -1.59 7.21
C ILE A 96 12.79 -1.32 5.82
N ARG A 97 13.29 -0.11 5.56
CA ARG A 97 13.90 0.27 4.28
C ARG A 97 15.00 -0.71 3.90
N LYS A 98 15.88 -1.07 4.84
CA LYS A 98 16.97 -2.02 4.60
C LYS A 98 16.45 -3.38 4.14
N GLY A 99 15.39 -3.91 4.75
CA GLY A 99 14.87 -5.23 4.36
C GLY A 99 14.11 -5.23 3.03
N ILE A 100 13.51 -4.11 2.62
CA ILE A 100 12.84 -4.00 1.30
C ILE A 100 13.82 -3.62 0.17
N MET A 101 15.09 -3.32 0.47
CA MET A 101 16.09 -2.94 -0.52
C MET A 101 16.22 -3.90 -1.71
N PRO A 102 16.16 -5.24 -1.55
CA PRO A 102 16.21 -6.14 -2.71
C PRO A 102 15.13 -5.85 -3.75
N ALA A 103 13.91 -5.51 -3.33
CA ALA A 103 12.83 -5.15 -4.24
C ALA A 103 13.01 -3.75 -4.85
N VAL A 104 13.65 -2.82 -4.13
CA VAL A 104 13.98 -1.46 -4.57
C VAL A 104 15.06 -1.49 -5.65
N GLU A 105 16.14 -2.24 -5.43
CA GLU A 105 17.27 -2.37 -6.36
C GLU A 105 16.85 -3.02 -7.69
N GLN A 106 15.92 -3.97 -7.62
CA GLN A 106 15.31 -4.59 -8.80
C GLN A 106 14.24 -3.69 -9.45
N GLY A 107 13.86 -2.59 -8.80
CA GLY A 107 12.83 -1.67 -9.29
C GLY A 107 11.45 -2.32 -9.42
N PHE A 108 11.12 -3.33 -8.62
CA PHE A 108 9.86 -4.06 -8.71
C PHE A 108 8.68 -3.26 -8.15
N LEU A 109 8.92 -2.47 -7.09
CA LEU A 109 7.85 -1.86 -6.30
C LEU A 109 8.00 -0.33 -6.26
N VAL A 110 7.07 0.39 -6.90
CA VAL A 110 7.10 1.86 -6.93
C VAL A 110 6.92 2.45 -5.55
N GLY A 111 6.02 1.87 -4.75
CA GLY A 111 5.81 2.32 -3.38
C GLY A 111 7.04 2.16 -2.49
N ALA A 112 7.84 1.10 -2.69
CA ALA A 112 9.09 0.91 -1.96
C ALA A 112 10.14 1.95 -2.36
N ASN A 113 10.24 2.27 -3.65
CA ASN A 113 11.10 3.33 -4.18
C ASN A 113 10.71 4.70 -3.63
N GLN A 114 9.41 5.02 -3.63
CA GLN A 114 8.86 6.25 -3.06
C GLN A 114 9.19 6.34 -1.57
N PHE A 115 8.96 5.27 -0.79
CA PHE A 115 9.30 5.23 0.62
C PHE A 115 10.79 5.49 0.89
N SER A 116 11.68 4.87 0.09
CA SER A 116 13.13 5.13 0.17
C SER A 116 13.46 6.60 -0.14
N SER A 117 12.84 7.18 -1.17
CA SER A 117 13.03 8.59 -1.54
C SER A 117 12.53 9.53 -0.44
N PHE A 118 11.38 9.25 0.17
CA PHE A 118 10.80 10.08 1.23
C PHE A 118 11.69 10.11 2.48
N LEU A 119 12.30 8.98 2.85
CA LEU A 119 13.29 8.92 3.94
C LEU A 119 14.50 9.82 3.66
N ALA A 120 15.00 9.81 2.42
CA ALA A 120 16.13 10.66 2.02
C ALA A 120 15.80 12.15 2.01
N MET A 121 14.56 12.51 1.65
CA MET A 121 14.09 13.90 1.66
C MET A 121 13.80 14.44 3.06
N ALA A 122 13.60 13.59 4.06
CA ALA A 122 13.12 13.98 5.39
C ALA A 122 14.10 14.87 6.20
N GLY A 123 15.36 14.97 5.78
CA GLY A 123 16.29 15.96 6.34
C GLY A 123 15.87 17.39 6.01
N ASN A 124 15.41 17.61 4.77
CA ASN A 124 15.10 18.93 4.22
C ASN A 124 13.69 19.41 4.56
N PHE A 125 12.76 18.48 4.80
CA PHE A 125 11.34 18.81 4.99
C PHE A 125 10.83 18.31 6.36
N GLU A 126 10.61 19.25 7.30
CA GLU A 126 10.16 18.93 8.65
C GLU A 126 8.80 18.21 8.66
N HIS A 127 7.83 18.69 7.88
CA HIS A 127 6.51 18.08 7.82
C HIS A 127 6.55 16.66 7.25
N LEU A 128 7.46 16.38 6.30
CA LEU A 128 7.66 15.03 5.76
C LEU A 128 8.26 14.11 6.82
N ARG A 129 9.23 14.59 7.58
CA ARG A 129 9.79 13.85 8.73
C ARG A 129 8.71 13.53 9.77
N HIS A 130 7.81 14.47 10.06
CA HIS A 130 6.66 14.20 10.93
C HIS A 130 5.68 13.18 10.33
N CYS A 131 5.44 13.18 9.02
CA CYS A 131 4.65 12.14 8.36
C CYS A 131 5.28 10.76 8.58
N LEU A 132 6.60 10.65 8.39
CA LEU A 132 7.35 9.41 8.63
C LEU A 132 7.25 8.97 10.10
N CYS A 133 7.44 9.86 11.07
CA CYS A 133 7.24 9.53 12.48
C CYS A 133 5.81 9.01 12.76
N SER A 134 4.79 9.65 12.18
CA SER A 134 3.40 9.19 12.32
C SER A 134 3.21 7.77 11.80
N ILE A 135 3.77 7.47 10.62
CA ILE A 135 3.75 6.13 10.02
C ILE A 135 4.53 5.11 10.83
N GLY A 136 5.72 5.47 11.33
CA GLY A 136 6.50 4.62 12.21
C GLY A 136 5.69 4.25 13.46
N ALA A 137 4.99 5.21 14.05
CA ALA A 137 4.15 4.98 15.23
C ALA A 137 2.92 4.11 14.89
N GLY A 138 2.27 4.36 13.75
CA GLY A 138 1.17 3.53 13.25
C GLY A 138 1.61 2.08 12.97
N HIS A 139 2.79 1.88 12.38
CA HIS A 139 3.36 0.56 12.15
C HIS A 139 3.64 -0.16 13.48
N LEU A 140 4.31 0.50 14.43
CA LEU A 140 4.54 -0.07 15.76
C LEU A 140 3.24 -0.35 16.52
N ARG A 141 2.20 0.46 16.32
CA ARG A 141 0.87 0.19 16.89
C ARG A 141 0.30 -1.13 16.37
N THR A 142 0.43 -1.41 15.06
CA THR A 142 -0.03 -2.69 14.49
C THR A 142 0.72 -3.89 15.04
N LEU A 143 2.00 -3.73 15.37
CA LEU A 143 2.84 -4.81 15.91
C LEU A 143 2.67 -5.01 17.42
N THR A 144 2.56 -3.93 18.20
CA THR A 144 2.62 -3.97 19.67
C THR A 144 1.26 -3.85 20.35
N SER A 145 0.24 -3.33 19.66
CA SER A 145 -1.05 -2.94 20.25
C SER A 145 -0.94 -1.98 21.44
N LEU A 146 0.18 -1.26 21.59
CA LEU A 146 0.39 -0.32 22.70
C LEU A 146 -0.39 0.99 22.49
N SER A 147 -1.11 1.44 23.50
CA SER A 147 -1.88 2.69 23.48
C SER A 147 -1.01 3.92 23.24
N ARG A 148 0.23 3.94 23.77
CA ARG A 148 1.21 5.02 23.54
C ARG A 148 1.50 5.26 22.06
N MET A 149 1.48 4.20 21.23
CA MET A 149 1.76 4.36 19.80
C MET A 149 0.64 5.13 19.08
N SER A 150 -0.62 4.95 19.51
CA SER A 150 -1.76 5.73 19.00
C SER A 150 -1.63 7.23 19.30
N LEU A 151 -1.16 7.57 20.51
CA LEU A 151 -0.91 8.96 20.88
C LEU A 151 0.22 9.58 20.06
N LEU A 152 1.33 8.86 19.88
CA LEU A 152 2.46 9.33 19.06
C LEU A 152 2.08 9.50 17.59
N GLU A 153 1.35 8.53 17.02
CA GLU A 153 0.81 8.61 15.66
C GLU A 153 -0.01 9.88 15.46
N SER A 154 -0.96 10.13 16.37
CA SER A 154 -1.83 11.31 16.33
C SER A 154 -1.05 12.62 16.50
N ARG A 155 -0.09 12.65 17.44
CA ARG A 155 0.77 13.83 17.68
C ARG A 155 1.57 14.20 16.44
N PHE A 156 2.31 13.24 15.87
CA PHE A 156 3.13 13.50 14.69
C PHE A 156 2.28 13.78 13.43
N ARG A 157 1.10 13.17 13.32
CA ARG A 157 0.14 13.51 12.26
C ARG A 157 -0.27 14.99 12.32
N GLY A 158 -0.61 15.49 13.51
CA GLY A 158 -0.94 16.90 13.70
C GLY A 158 0.22 17.82 13.33
N LEU A 159 1.44 17.52 13.80
CA LEU A 159 2.64 18.29 13.47
C LEU A 159 2.93 18.31 11.97
N ALA A 160 2.72 17.19 11.27
CA ALA A 160 2.87 17.11 9.83
C ALA A 160 1.88 18.05 9.11
N ILE A 161 0.58 17.99 9.46
CA ILE A 161 -0.45 18.83 8.85
C ILE A 161 -0.15 20.31 9.08
N HIS A 162 0.20 20.71 10.31
CA HIS A 162 0.56 22.10 10.61
C HIS A 162 1.78 22.58 9.81
N GLY A 163 2.80 21.73 9.67
CA GLY A 163 3.99 22.05 8.87
C GLY A 163 3.66 22.18 7.38
N MET A 164 2.84 21.28 6.82
CA MET A 164 2.38 21.36 5.43
C MET A 164 1.60 22.66 5.16
N VAL A 165 0.68 23.04 6.05
CA VAL A 165 -0.10 24.29 5.92
C VAL A 165 0.81 25.51 5.97
N ARG A 166 1.79 25.54 6.88
CA ARG A 166 2.75 26.65 6.98
C ARG A 166 3.58 26.80 5.71
N GLU A 167 4.07 25.68 5.16
CA GLU A 167 4.86 25.70 3.93
C GLU A 167 4.02 26.12 2.72
N MET A 168 2.78 25.65 2.63
CA MET A 168 1.84 26.06 1.59
C MET A 168 1.51 27.56 1.64
N GLN A 169 1.43 28.15 2.83
CA GLN A 169 1.18 29.59 3.01
C GLN A 169 2.37 30.46 2.57
N SER A 170 3.60 29.95 2.64
CA SER A 170 4.80 30.72 2.27
C SER A 170 5.20 30.53 0.81
N ILE A 171 4.76 29.46 0.14
CA ILE A 171 5.25 29.06 -1.19
C ILE A 171 5.14 30.15 -2.26
N SER A 172 4.04 30.92 -2.27
CA SER A 172 3.79 31.96 -3.30
C SER A 172 4.81 33.11 -3.27
N SER A 173 5.46 33.33 -2.12
CA SER A 173 6.44 34.39 -1.90
C SER A 173 7.90 33.99 -2.19
N GLN A 174 8.15 32.72 -2.53
CA GLN A 174 9.51 32.20 -2.74
C GLN A 174 9.94 32.26 -4.20
N SER A 175 11.25 32.11 -4.46
CA SER A 175 11.79 31.98 -5.82
C SER A 175 11.24 30.74 -6.53
N ARG A 176 11.23 30.75 -7.87
CA ARG A 176 10.72 29.61 -8.66
C ARG A 176 11.42 28.29 -8.30
N GLU A 177 12.74 28.30 -8.15
CA GLU A 177 13.52 27.11 -7.75
C GLU A 177 13.06 26.56 -6.41
N ARG A 178 12.94 27.44 -5.41
CA ARG A 178 12.50 27.06 -4.06
C ARG A 178 11.03 26.62 -4.03
N GLN A 179 10.18 27.20 -4.87
CA GLN A 179 8.81 26.71 -5.09
C GLN A 179 8.80 25.26 -5.58
N ARG A 180 9.75 24.87 -6.45
CA ARG A 180 9.88 23.48 -6.91
C ARG A 180 10.25 22.54 -5.77
N GLU A 181 11.24 22.91 -4.98
CA GLU A 181 11.68 22.12 -3.83
C GLU A 181 10.57 21.96 -2.79
N MET A 182 9.90 23.05 -2.41
CA MET A 182 8.76 23.02 -1.47
C MET A 182 7.60 22.17 -2.02
N SER A 183 7.30 22.29 -3.32
CA SER A 183 6.27 21.46 -3.96
C SER A 183 6.61 19.97 -3.84
N GLN A 184 7.88 19.58 -4.02
CA GLN A 184 8.30 18.18 -3.86
C GLN A 184 8.09 17.69 -2.42
N GLY A 185 8.43 18.49 -1.41
CA GLY A 185 8.16 18.19 -0.01
C GLY A 185 6.67 17.98 0.26
N LEU A 186 5.83 18.91 -0.21
CA LEU A 186 4.37 18.86 -0.05
C LEU A 186 3.75 17.66 -0.78
N ILE A 187 4.20 17.34 -1.99
CA ILE A 187 3.79 16.15 -2.75
C ILE A 187 4.14 14.87 -1.98
N ALA A 188 5.41 14.72 -1.56
CA ALA A 188 5.87 13.56 -0.81
C ALA A 188 5.03 13.36 0.47
N SER A 189 4.78 14.44 1.20
CA SER A 189 3.99 14.41 2.44
C SER A 189 2.53 14.06 2.18
N SER A 190 1.93 14.60 1.11
CA SER A 190 0.56 14.29 0.72
C SER A 190 0.38 12.83 0.32
N ILE A 191 1.28 12.28 -0.50
CA ILE A 191 1.28 10.85 -0.87
C ILE A 191 1.41 9.98 0.39
N LEU A 192 2.34 10.32 1.27
CA LEU A 192 2.62 9.56 2.48
C LEU A 192 1.43 9.60 3.47
N MET A 193 0.77 10.75 3.60
CA MET A 193 -0.46 10.91 4.39
C MET A 193 -1.66 10.18 3.78
N ALA A 194 -1.74 10.09 2.45
CA ALA A 194 -2.74 9.29 1.76
C ALA A 194 -2.62 7.81 2.14
N TRP A 195 -1.41 7.24 2.16
CA TRP A 195 -1.19 5.82 2.50
C TRP A 195 -1.79 5.42 3.85
N TYR A 196 -1.78 6.32 4.83
CA TYR A 196 -2.28 6.09 6.19
C TYR A 196 -3.57 6.84 6.50
N SER A 197 -4.30 7.29 5.48
CA SER A 197 -5.58 7.97 5.69
C SER A 197 -6.61 7.04 6.35
N PRO A 198 -7.36 7.49 7.37
CA PRO A 198 -8.34 6.69 8.09
C PRO A 198 -9.65 6.52 7.29
N ASN A 199 -9.98 7.43 6.38
CA ASN A 199 -11.23 7.42 5.60
C ASN A 199 -11.00 7.83 4.12
N PRO A 200 -11.93 7.48 3.21
CA PRO A 200 -11.79 7.75 1.78
C PRO A 200 -11.70 9.24 1.43
N THR A 201 -12.42 10.10 2.14
CA THR A 201 -12.45 11.55 1.93
C THR A 201 -11.08 12.18 2.19
N GLU A 202 -10.45 11.80 3.29
CA GLU A 202 -9.11 12.26 3.61
C GLU A 202 -8.06 11.73 2.62
N TYR A 203 -8.20 10.47 2.22
CA TYR A 203 -7.34 9.86 1.19
C TYR A 203 -7.42 10.62 -0.14
N SER A 204 -8.62 10.87 -0.65
CA SER A 204 -8.80 11.58 -1.91
C SER A 204 -8.37 13.04 -1.81
N SER A 205 -8.57 13.69 -0.65
CA SER A 205 -8.12 15.07 -0.42
C SER A 205 -6.60 15.20 -0.52
N TYR A 206 -5.83 14.29 0.06
CA TYR A 206 -4.36 14.31 -0.09
C TYR A 206 -3.92 14.04 -1.54
N LEU A 207 -4.57 13.11 -2.25
CA LEU A 207 -4.23 12.86 -3.65
C LEU A 207 -4.61 14.03 -4.57
N LYS A 208 -5.72 14.74 -4.30
CA LYS A 208 -6.08 16.00 -4.97
C LYS A 208 -5.01 17.07 -4.72
N GLY A 209 -4.52 17.18 -3.49
CA GLY A 209 -3.40 18.06 -3.15
C GLY A 209 -2.15 17.76 -3.99
N THR A 210 -1.79 16.48 -4.11
CA THR A 210 -0.69 16.04 -4.98
C THR A 210 -0.89 16.47 -6.44
N LEU A 211 -2.09 16.30 -7.00
CA LEU A 211 -2.41 16.71 -8.37
C LEU A 211 -2.23 18.22 -8.57
N ALA A 212 -2.73 19.04 -7.64
CA ALA A 212 -2.63 20.50 -7.72
C ALA A 212 -1.17 21.00 -7.79
N PHE A 213 -0.23 20.27 -7.16
CA PHE A 213 1.19 20.60 -7.25
C PHE A 213 1.89 19.98 -8.46
N LEU A 214 1.34 18.93 -9.10
CA LEU A 214 1.95 18.29 -10.27
C LEU A 214 1.52 18.92 -11.61
N GLU A 215 0.28 19.41 -11.71
CA GLU A 215 -0.29 20.00 -12.93
C GLU A 215 0.51 21.18 -13.53
N PRO A 216 1.09 22.11 -12.75
CA PRO A 216 1.91 23.19 -13.31
C PRO A 216 3.20 22.70 -13.98
N TYR A 217 3.75 21.55 -13.55
CA TYR A 217 5.02 21.02 -14.06
C TYR A 217 4.87 20.22 -15.36
N THR A 218 3.68 19.71 -15.65
CA THR A 218 3.38 18.98 -16.88
C THR A 218 3.03 19.92 -18.05
N ALA A 219 2.76 21.19 -17.78
CA ALA A 219 2.54 22.22 -18.81
C ALA A 219 3.86 22.79 -19.38
N ASP A 220 4.91 22.89 -18.57
CA ASP A 220 6.24 23.39 -18.97
C ASP A 220 7.09 22.33 -19.70
N ASN A 221 6.79 21.04 -19.51
CA ASN A 221 7.40 19.93 -20.24
C ASN A 221 6.35 19.30 -21.15
N GLN A 222 6.50 19.41 -22.48
CA GLN A 222 5.70 18.67 -23.47
C GLN A 222 6.02 17.16 -23.44
N ALA A 223 5.73 16.50 -22.31
CA ALA A 223 5.60 15.06 -22.07
C ALA A 223 5.29 14.92 -20.56
N PRO A 224 4.13 14.37 -20.10
CA PRO A 224 3.12 13.54 -20.78
C PRO A 224 1.70 14.13 -20.66
N LEU A 225 1.48 15.39 -21.06
CA LEU A 225 0.13 15.96 -21.13
C LEU A 225 -0.73 15.34 -22.25
N VAL A 226 -0.08 14.75 -23.27
CA VAL A 226 -0.75 14.08 -24.40
C VAL A 226 -1.55 12.86 -23.94
N ALA A 227 -1.08 12.13 -22.91
CA ALA A 227 -1.81 10.99 -22.34
C ALA A 227 -3.07 11.44 -21.59
N VAL A 228 -3.03 12.59 -20.90
CA VAL A 228 -4.16 13.15 -20.15
C VAL A 228 -5.16 13.89 -21.06
N GLN A 229 -4.69 14.55 -22.13
CA GLN A 229 -5.54 15.20 -23.13
C GLN A 229 -6.24 14.20 -24.08
N GLY A 230 -5.61 13.05 -24.36
CA GLY A 230 -6.29 11.93 -25.04
C GLY A 230 -7.45 11.35 -24.23
N LEU A 231 -7.36 11.42 -22.90
CA LEU A 231 -8.40 10.98 -21.96
C LEU A 231 -9.58 11.97 -21.85
N HIS A 232 -9.35 13.28 -22.04
CA HIS A 232 -10.42 14.28 -22.16
C HIS A 232 -11.10 14.28 -23.53
N SER A 233 -10.37 13.98 -24.60
CA SER A 233 -10.91 13.99 -25.97
C SER A 233 -11.86 12.83 -26.26
N ALA A 234 -11.70 11.69 -25.56
CA ALA A 234 -12.62 10.55 -25.65
C ALA A 234 -13.99 10.79 -24.97
N VAL A 235 -14.17 11.93 -24.28
CA VAL A 235 -15.44 12.32 -23.63
C VAL A 235 -16.23 13.30 -24.49
N ASN A 236 -15.62 13.91 -25.50
CA ASN A 236 -16.21 15.00 -26.30
C ASN A 236 -16.28 14.71 -27.81
N GLU A 237 -16.36 13.45 -28.26
CA GLU A 237 -16.81 13.22 -29.64
C GLU A 237 -18.28 13.65 -29.78
N PRO A 238 -18.62 14.51 -30.77
CA PRO A 238 -20.01 14.77 -31.11
C PRO A 238 -20.63 13.45 -31.54
N ARG A 239 -21.70 13.04 -30.86
CA ARG A 239 -22.47 11.84 -31.20
C ARG A 239 -22.91 11.92 -32.67
N GLY A 240 -22.34 11.08 -33.51
CA GLY A 240 -23.06 10.57 -34.67
C GLY A 240 -24.22 9.73 -34.15
N GLU A 241 -25.44 10.06 -34.56
CA GLU A 241 -26.64 9.31 -34.23
C GLU A 241 -26.51 7.87 -34.77
N GLY A 242 -26.06 6.95 -33.93
CA GLY A 242 -25.98 5.53 -34.27
C GLY A 242 -25.29 4.69 -33.19
N SER A 243 -26.05 3.74 -32.63
CA SER A 243 -25.66 2.67 -31.67
C SER A 243 -25.60 3.05 -30.18
N LEU A 244 -26.66 2.69 -29.46
CA LEU A 244 -26.90 3.03 -28.05
C LEU A 244 -26.49 1.94 -27.02
N ASP A 245 -25.85 0.82 -27.40
CA ASP A 245 -25.76 -0.36 -26.51
C ASP A 245 -24.34 -0.91 -26.23
N SER A 246 -23.27 -0.13 -26.40
CA SER A 246 -21.93 -0.64 -26.07
C SER A 246 -20.99 0.39 -25.42
N PRO A 247 -20.33 0.04 -24.30
CA PRO A 247 -19.36 0.94 -23.67
C PRO A 247 -18.17 1.22 -24.62
N PRO A 248 -17.52 2.40 -24.51
CA PRO A 248 -16.35 2.76 -25.31
C PRO A 248 -15.24 1.69 -25.24
N GLN A 249 -14.51 1.46 -26.33
CA GLN A 249 -13.45 0.43 -26.42
C GLN A 249 -12.42 0.46 -25.27
N PRO A 250 -11.91 1.62 -24.80
CA PRO A 250 -10.94 1.68 -23.69
C PRO A 250 -11.52 1.15 -22.37
N MET A 251 -12.82 1.35 -22.16
CA MET A 251 -13.52 0.93 -20.94
C MET A 251 -13.79 -0.57 -20.95
N ARG A 252 -14.10 -1.15 -22.14
CA ARG A 252 -14.19 -2.61 -22.32
C ARG A 252 -12.85 -3.30 -22.07
N GLN A 253 -11.75 -2.71 -22.54
CA GLN A 253 -10.41 -3.22 -22.26
C GLN A 253 -10.10 -3.17 -20.76
N GLY A 254 -10.39 -2.05 -20.08
CA GLY A 254 -10.17 -1.93 -18.64
C GLY A 254 -10.99 -2.93 -17.82
N GLN A 255 -12.25 -3.18 -18.19
CA GLN A 255 -13.07 -4.22 -17.55
C GLN A 255 -12.47 -5.63 -17.71
N ARG A 256 -12.02 -5.99 -18.92
CA ARG A 256 -11.33 -7.27 -19.15
C ARG A 256 -10.07 -7.41 -18.31
N LEU A 257 -9.25 -6.36 -18.21
CA LEU A 257 -8.05 -6.38 -17.37
C LEU A 257 -8.39 -6.57 -15.88
N LEU A 258 -9.47 -5.96 -15.38
CA LEU A 258 -9.93 -6.17 -14.00
C LEU A 258 -10.44 -7.60 -13.77
N GLU A 259 -11.11 -8.21 -14.75
CA GLU A 259 -11.53 -9.61 -14.70
C GLU A 259 -10.33 -10.56 -14.66
N SER A 260 -9.34 -10.35 -15.54
CA SER A 260 -8.08 -11.09 -15.57
C SER A 260 -7.28 -10.92 -14.27
N ALA A 261 -7.21 -9.69 -13.73
CA ALA A 261 -6.60 -9.43 -12.42
C ALA A 261 -7.31 -10.18 -11.29
N THR A 262 -8.64 -10.22 -11.33
CA THR A 262 -9.45 -10.98 -10.35
C THR A 262 -9.20 -12.48 -10.46
N ALA A 263 -9.05 -13.02 -11.67
CA ALA A 263 -8.72 -14.43 -11.88
C ALA A 263 -7.32 -14.77 -11.33
N SER A 264 -6.31 -13.99 -11.71
CA SER A 264 -4.92 -14.15 -11.28
C SER A 264 -4.77 -14.18 -9.76
N ILE A 265 -5.33 -13.18 -9.05
CA ILE A 265 -5.23 -13.17 -7.57
C ILE A 265 -6.04 -14.32 -6.93
N ARG A 266 -7.14 -14.75 -7.55
CA ARG A 266 -7.91 -15.92 -7.09
C ARG A 266 -7.10 -17.19 -7.20
N SER A 267 -6.28 -17.36 -8.23
CA SER A 267 -5.40 -18.51 -8.37
C SER A 267 -4.22 -18.46 -7.39
N LEU A 268 -3.67 -17.28 -7.10
CA LEU A 268 -2.71 -17.13 -5.99
C LEU A 268 -3.33 -17.54 -4.65
N CYS A 269 -4.59 -17.19 -4.37
CA CYS A 269 -5.30 -17.61 -3.16
C CYS A 269 -5.49 -19.13 -3.03
N LYS A 270 -5.30 -19.92 -4.10
CA LYS A 270 -5.31 -21.40 -4.05
C LYS A 270 -3.96 -21.98 -3.63
N CYS A 271 -2.89 -21.18 -3.63
CA CYS A 271 -1.57 -21.60 -3.19
C CYS A 271 -1.53 -21.76 -1.67
N LYS A 272 -0.56 -22.53 -1.18
CA LYS A 272 -0.28 -22.64 0.26
C LYS A 272 0.44 -21.38 0.74
N LEU A 273 -0.34 -20.38 1.16
CA LEU A 273 0.15 -19.12 1.71
C LEU A 273 0.23 -19.20 3.25
N ASP A 274 1.15 -18.45 3.85
CA ASP A 274 1.07 -18.17 5.28
C ASP A 274 -0.09 -17.21 5.59
N SER A 275 -0.42 -17.05 6.88
CA SER A 275 -1.56 -16.23 7.31
C SER A 275 -1.50 -14.77 6.88
N GLU A 276 -0.29 -14.19 6.76
CA GLU A 276 -0.13 -12.78 6.40
C GLU A 276 -0.40 -12.58 4.90
N LEU A 277 0.26 -13.39 4.06
CA LEU A 277 0.03 -13.36 2.61
C LEU A 277 -1.39 -13.78 2.24
N GLU A 278 -1.97 -14.75 2.94
CA GLU A 278 -3.34 -15.18 2.70
C GLU A 278 -4.33 -14.04 2.97
N SER A 279 -4.17 -13.32 4.09
CA SER A 279 -5.00 -12.14 4.38
C SER A 279 -4.82 -11.07 3.30
N ALA A 280 -3.58 -10.82 2.88
CA ALA A 280 -3.23 -9.84 1.86
C ALA A 280 -3.88 -10.13 0.50
N ALA A 281 -3.77 -11.37 0.05
CA ALA A 281 -4.31 -11.83 -1.21
C ALA A 281 -5.85 -11.80 -1.20
N ARG A 282 -6.47 -12.17 -0.07
CA ARG A 282 -7.92 -12.10 0.12
C ARG A 282 -8.44 -10.65 0.09
N GLU A 283 -7.76 -9.73 0.77
CA GLU A 283 -8.14 -8.30 0.75
C GLU A 283 -8.07 -7.73 -0.67
N LEU A 284 -7.01 -8.04 -1.42
CA LEU A 284 -6.87 -7.62 -2.82
C LEU A 284 -7.95 -8.23 -3.72
N LEU A 285 -8.26 -9.52 -3.53
CA LEU A 285 -9.34 -10.20 -4.26
C LEU A 285 -10.70 -9.54 -3.98
N ILE A 286 -11.02 -9.25 -2.71
CA ILE A 286 -12.28 -8.59 -2.33
C ILE A 286 -12.35 -7.19 -2.98
N PHE A 287 -11.25 -6.43 -2.94
CA PHE A 287 -11.19 -5.14 -3.61
C PHE A 287 -11.51 -5.26 -5.10
N LEU A 288 -10.83 -6.15 -5.83
CA LEU A 288 -11.03 -6.36 -7.27
C LEU A 288 -12.45 -6.84 -7.60
N GLN A 289 -13.03 -7.71 -6.76
CA GLN A 289 -14.42 -8.16 -6.89
C GLN A 289 -15.44 -7.03 -6.71
N ASN A 290 -15.18 -6.08 -5.83
CA ASN A 290 -16.07 -4.95 -5.58
C ASN A 290 -16.01 -3.93 -6.73
N VAL A 291 -14.82 -3.70 -7.30
CA VAL A 291 -14.65 -2.70 -8.36
C VAL A 291 -15.08 -3.21 -9.73
N ARG A 292 -14.89 -4.50 -10.07
CA ARG A 292 -15.19 -5.02 -11.43
C ARG A 292 -16.64 -4.82 -11.89
N HIS A 293 -17.59 -4.73 -10.97
CA HIS A 293 -19.02 -4.55 -11.28
C HIS A 293 -19.46 -3.08 -11.31
N ARG A 294 -18.55 -2.13 -11.08
CA ARG A 294 -18.88 -0.71 -11.02
C ARG A 294 -18.91 -0.08 -12.41
N THR A 295 -19.84 0.85 -12.61
CA THR A 295 -19.85 1.73 -13.79
C THR A 295 -18.84 2.86 -13.61
N TRP A 296 -17.92 2.98 -14.57
CA TRP A 296 -16.80 3.93 -14.53
C TRP A 296 -17.07 5.26 -15.24
N GLN A 297 -18.24 5.41 -15.85
CA GLN A 297 -18.62 6.62 -16.58
C GLN A 297 -18.98 7.75 -15.61
N HIS A 298 -18.59 8.97 -15.98
CA HIS A 298 -18.97 10.22 -15.30
C HIS A 298 -18.63 10.29 -13.79
N LEU A 299 -17.60 9.56 -13.35
CA LEU A 299 -17.12 9.67 -11.98
C LEU A 299 -16.44 11.01 -11.72
N SER A 300 -16.80 11.66 -10.61
CA SER A 300 -16.12 12.86 -10.14
C SER A 300 -14.64 12.58 -9.84
N LEU A 301 -13.81 13.62 -9.86
CA LEU A 301 -12.40 13.50 -9.46
C LEU A 301 -12.25 12.84 -8.09
N GLU A 302 -13.12 13.21 -7.14
CA GLU A 302 -13.11 12.65 -5.80
C GLU A 302 -13.46 11.16 -5.78
N ASP A 303 -14.46 10.75 -6.55
CA ASP A 303 -14.88 9.35 -6.62
C ASP A 303 -13.81 8.48 -7.26
N GLN A 304 -13.15 8.97 -8.31
CA GLN A 304 -12.07 8.25 -8.95
C GLN A 304 -10.93 7.99 -7.95
N LEU A 305 -10.48 9.03 -7.25
CA LEU A 305 -9.43 8.90 -6.24
C LEU A 305 -9.88 8.01 -5.07
N SER A 306 -11.05 8.27 -4.49
CA SER A 306 -11.59 7.52 -3.33
C SER A 306 -11.78 6.04 -3.60
N THR A 307 -11.96 5.64 -4.87
CA THR A 307 -12.03 4.23 -5.27
C THR A 307 -10.78 3.44 -4.89
N MET A 308 -9.61 4.08 -4.95
CA MET A 308 -8.32 3.45 -4.61
C MET A 308 -8.07 3.34 -3.10
N PHE A 309 -8.96 3.89 -2.27
CA PHE A 309 -8.80 3.88 -0.82
C PHE A 309 -8.56 2.48 -0.23
N PRO A 310 -9.30 1.41 -0.59
CA PRO A 310 -9.12 0.10 0.05
C PRO A 310 -7.73 -0.51 -0.22
N ILE A 311 -7.16 -0.29 -1.41
CA ILE A 311 -5.88 -0.86 -1.86
C ILE A 311 -4.65 -0.08 -1.36
N ARG A 312 -4.85 1.05 -0.67
CA ARG A 312 -3.75 1.87 -0.08
C ARG A 312 -2.92 1.12 0.96
N ASN A 313 -3.49 0.09 1.60
CA ASN A 313 -2.93 -0.58 2.77
C ASN A 313 -1.80 -1.57 2.44
N TRP A 314 -1.17 -1.49 1.28
CA TRP A 314 -0.08 -2.41 0.93
C TRP A 314 1.12 -2.34 1.90
N LEU A 315 1.34 -1.19 2.55
CA LEU A 315 2.30 -1.07 3.65
C LEU A 315 1.91 -1.83 4.94
N ARG A 316 0.63 -2.21 5.11
CA ARG A 316 0.24 -3.09 6.23
C ARG A 316 0.81 -4.51 6.09
N PHE A 317 1.39 -4.87 4.94
CA PHE A 317 2.12 -6.14 4.75
C PHE A 317 3.59 -6.06 5.17
N VAL A 318 4.07 -4.87 5.56
CA VAL A 318 5.43 -4.64 6.05
C VAL A 318 5.78 -5.20 7.46
N PRO A 319 4.85 -5.59 8.36
CA PRO A 319 5.20 -6.05 9.71
C PRO A 319 6.29 -7.14 9.79
N ARG A 320 6.36 -8.03 8.78
CA ARG A 320 7.43 -9.04 8.64
C ARG A 320 8.02 -9.18 7.22
N SER A 321 7.54 -8.40 6.24
CA SER A 321 8.08 -8.47 4.88
C SER A 321 9.59 -8.21 4.74
N PRO A 322 10.25 -7.37 5.58
CA PRO A 322 11.70 -7.15 5.48
C PRO A 322 12.51 -8.46 5.45
N ASP A 323 12.23 -9.40 6.35
CA ASP A 323 12.95 -10.67 6.42
C ASP A 323 12.64 -11.57 5.20
N ARG A 324 11.42 -11.48 4.67
CA ARG A 324 10.96 -12.27 3.51
C ARG A 324 11.54 -11.79 2.18
N PHE A 325 11.69 -10.48 2.03
CA PHE A 325 12.41 -9.91 0.90
C PHE A 325 13.89 -10.31 0.93
N LEU A 326 14.52 -10.28 2.12
CA LEU A 326 15.88 -10.76 2.31
C LEU A 326 16.05 -12.26 2.03
N SER A 327 15.04 -13.07 2.35
CA SER A 327 15.03 -14.51 2.03
C SER A 327 14.61 -14.82 0.58
N ASN A 328 14.39 -13.80 -0.26
CA ASN A 328 13.93 -13.94 -1.64
C ASN A 328 12.65 -14.80 -1.79
N ASP A 329 11.66 -14.56 -0.93
CA ASP A 329 10.41 -15.32 -0.91
C ASP A 329 9.60 -15.14 -2.21
N PHE A 330 9.52 -16.21 -3.00
CA PHE A 330 8.86 -16.18 -4.30
C PHE A 330 7.36 -15.89 -4.24
N LEU A 331 6.63 -16.42 -3.24
CA LEU A 331 5.19 -16.20 -3.14
C LEU A 331 4.87 -14.76 -2.74
N LEU A 332 5.77 -14.11 -1.98
CA LEU A 332 5.69 -12.68 -1.72
C LEU A 332 5.85 -11.87 -3.00
N TYR A 333 6.84 -12.18 -3.85
CA TYR A 333 6.99 -11.48 -5.13
C TYR A 333 5.80 -11.71 -6.07
N LEU A 334 5.24 -12.93 -6.12
CA LEU A 334 4.05 -13.21 -6.91
C LEU A 334 2.81 -12.44 -6.41
N TYR A 335 2.65 -12.28 -5.10
CA TYR A 335 1.63 -11.40 -4.51
C TYR A 335 1.86 -9.93 -4.91
N MET A 336 3.09 -9.43 -4.76
CA MET A 336 3.44 -8.05 -5.12
C MET A 336 3.23 -7.78 -6.59
N ALA A 337 3.48 -8.77 -7.44
CA ALA A 337 3.20 -8.72 -8.87
C ALA A 337 1.70 -8.58 -9.15
N ASN A 338 0.85 -9.36 -8.46
CA ASN A 338 -0.60 -9.18 -8.52
C ASN A 338 -1.05 -7.80 -8.01
N TYR A 339 -0.44 -7.31 -6.92
CA TYR A 339 -0.74 -5.99 -6.36
C TYR A 339 -0.43 -4.85 -7.34
N GLU A 340 0.78 -4.81 -7.88
CA GLU A 340 1.22 -3.78 -8.83
C GLU A 340 0.38 -3.83 -10.12
N THR A 341 0.07 -5.03 -10.61
CA THR A 341 -0.76 -5.20 -11.81
C THR A 341 -2.22 -4.80 -11.57
N ALA A 342 -2.76 -5.04 -10.37
CA ALA A 342 -4.09 -4.56 -9.98
C ALA A 342 -4.16 -3.02 -9.94
N MET A 343 -3.12 -2.36 -9.43
CA MET A 343 -3.02 -0.89 -9.46
C MET A 343 -3.04 -0.37 -10.90
N LEU A 344 -2.27 -1.00 -11.81
CA LEU A 344 -2.26 -0.64 -13.22
C LEU A 344 -3.61 -0.86 -13.91
N ALA A 345 -4.25 -2.02 -13.68
CA ALA A 345 -5.57 -2.31 -14.23
C ALA A 345 -6.58 -1.24 -13.80
N MET A 346 -6.56 -0.82 -12.52
CA MET A 346 -7.40 0.28 -12.04
C MET A 346 -7.11 1.61 -12.75
N GLY A 347 -5.85 1.95 -13.01
CA GLY A 347 -5.50 3.16 -13.75
C GLY A 347 -6.07 3.19 -15.18
N THR A 348 -6.35 2.03 -15.80
CA THR A 348 -6.98 2.01 -17.14
C THR A 348 -8.42 2.52 -17.14
N VAL A 349 -9.12 2.41 -16.00
CA VAL A 349 -10.51 2.85 -15.82
C VAL A 349 -10.65 4.10 -14.94
N LEU A 350 -9.58 4.51 -14.24
CA LEU A 350 -9.53 5.69 -13.37
C LEU A 350 -8.40 6.66 -13.80
N PRO A 351 -8.65 7.56 -14.76
CA PRO A 351 -7.65 8.51 -15.26
C PRO A 351 -7.00 9.36 -14.15
N ALA A 352 -7.78 9.81 -13.17
CA ALA A 352 -7.29 10.70 -12.12
C ALA A 352 -6.18 10.09 -11.24
N VAL A 353 -6.03 8.76 -11.23
CA VAL A 353 -5.04 8.11 -10.36
C VAL A 353 -3.65 8.01 -10.99
N HIS A 354 -3.50 8.32 -12.28
CA HIS A 354 -2.26 8.10 -13.04
C HIS A 354 -1.06 8.80 -12.44
N LEU A 355 -1.14 10.11 -12.27
CA LEU A 355 -0.06 10.93 -11.70
C LEU A 355 0.14 10.66 -10.20
N PRO A 356 -0.87 10.79 -9.31
CA PRO A 356 -0.64 10.72 -7.87
C PRO A 356 -0.25 9.31 -7.39
N LEU A 357 -0.53 8.26 -8.17
CA LEU A 357 -0.15 6.89 -7.86
C LEU A 357 0.95 6.32 -8.79
N ALA A 358 1.57 7.17 -9.61
CA ALA A 358 2.75 6.85 -10.44
C ALA A 358 2.54 5.61 -11.36
N MET A 359 1.45 5.60 -12.13
CA MET A 359 1.09 4.45 -12.97
C MET A 359 2.11 4.14 -14.05
N THR A 360 2.79 5.14 -14.61
CA THR A 360 3.85 4.94 -15.61
C THR A 360 5.04 4.17 -15.03
N GLU A 361 5.49 4.56 -13.84
CA GLU A 361 6.57 3.90 -13.12
C GLU A 361 6.15 2.47 -12.70
N ARG A 362 4.87 2.28 -12.34
CA ARG A 362 4.32 0.95 -12.00
C ARG A 362 4.32 0.02 -13.20
N SER A 363 4.04 0.53 -14.40
CA SER A 363 4.11 -0.25 -15.64
C SER A 363 5.51 -0.81 -15.88
N SER A 364 6.54 0.02 -15.64
CA SER A 364 7.94 -0.41 -15.70
C SER A 364 8.28 -1.46 -14.63
N GLY A 365 7.73 -1.32 -13.42
CA GLY A 365 7.88 -2.30 -12.34
C GLY A 365 7.26 -3.66 -12.67
N VAL A 366 6.04 -3.67 -13.22
CA VAL A 366 5.35 -4.88 -13.66
C VAL A 366 6.10 -5.57 -14.81
N ALA A 367 6.65 -4.82 -15.76
CA ALA A 367 7.48 -5.38 -16.82
C ALA A 367 8.73 -6.10 -16.26
N ARG A 368 9.40 -5.54 -15.25
CA ARG A 368 10.53 -6.18 -14.57
C ARG A 368 10.12 -7.41 -13.77
N LEU A 369 9.01 -7.33 -13.04
CA LEU A 369 8.44 -8.47 -12.31
C LEU A 369 8.06 -9.61 -13.26
N ARG A 370 7.62 -9.27 -14.48
CA ARG A 370 7.27 -10.26 -15.50
C ARG A 370 8.46 -11.11 -15.89
N ILE A 371 9.58 -10.46 -16.21
CA ILE A 371 10.84 -11.13 -16.53
C ILE A 371 11.28 -12.01 -15.35
N PHE A 372 11.29 -11.43 -14.14
CA PHE A 372 11.67 -12.15 -12.92
C PHE A 372 10.82 -13.41 -12.67
N ILE A 373 9.49 -13.30 -12.80
CA ILE A 373 8.58 -14.43 -12.61
C ILE A 373 8.74 -15.46 -13.73
N GLN A 374 8.95 -15.03 -14.97
CA GLN A 374 9.20 -15.96 -16.08
C GLN A 374 10.48 -16.78 -15.86
N ASP A 375 11.58 -16.14 -15.48
CA ASP A 375 12.85 -16.82 -15.18
C ASP A 375 12.69 -17.79 -14.01
N ALA A 376 11.98 -17.34 -12.97
CA ALA A 376 11.60 -18.16 -11.83
C ALA A 376 10.76 -19.38 -12.21
N VAL A 377 9.83 -19.23 -13.15
CA VAL A 377 8.99 -20.33 -13.66
C VAL A 377 9.87 -21.32 -14.43
N ASN A 378 10.71 -20.84 -15.34
CA ASN A 378 11.61 -21.66 -16.13
C ASN A 378 12.57 -22.48 -15.24
N ALA A 379 13.07 -21.87 -14.16
CA ALA A 379 13.97 -22.53 -13.22
C ALA A 379 13.26 -23.55 -12.31
N ARG A 380 12.01 -23.28 -11.88
CA ARG A 380 11.27 -24.11 -10.92
C ARG A 380 10.46 -25.24 -11.56
N PHE A 381 10.04 -25.07 -12.81
CA PHE A 381 9.07 -25.93 -13.49
C PHE A 381 9.64 -26.51 -14.79
N SER A 382 10.81 -27.15 -14.72
CA SER A 382 11.52 -27.69 -15.88
C SER A 382 10.92 -28.99 -16.46
N GLY A 383 9.94 -29.60 -15.79
CA GLY A 383 9.31 -30.84 -16.24
C GLY A 383 7.93 -31.12 -15.63
N ALA A 384 7.20 -32.06 -16.21
CA ALA A 384 5.81 -32.36 -15.83
C ALA A 384 5.64 -32.74 -14.35
N GLU A 385 6.61 -33.44 -13.76
CA GLU A 385 6.60 -33.82 -12.35
C GLU A 385 6.71 -32.60 -11.41
N SER A 386 7.62 -31.67 -11.71
CA SER A 386 7.76 -30.42 -10.94
C SER A 386 6.50 -29.55 -10.99
N ILE A 387 5.82 -29.54 -12.15
CA ILE A 387 4.53 -28.85 -12.33
C ILE A 387 3.46 -29.55 -11.48
N ALA A 388 3.33 -30.88 -11.56
CA ALA A 388 2.34 -31.63 -10.80
C ALA A 388 2.47 -31.40 -9.29
N ASN A 389 3.70 -31.37 -8.77
CA ASN A 389 3.99 -31.17 -7.35
C ASN A 389 3.66 -29.77 -6.83
N SER A 390 3.51 -28.77 -7.72
CA SER A 390 3.24 -27.38 -7.34
C SER A 390 2.26 -26.72 -8.31
N LEU A 391 1.27 -27.49 -8.75
CA LEU A 391 0.30 -27.08 -9.77
C LEU A 391 -0.41 -25.76 -9.42
N PRO A 392 -0.88 -25.50 -8.17
CA PRO A 392 -1.50 -24.23 -7.84
C PRO A 392 -0.58 -23.02 -8.06
N VAL A 393 0.71 -23.16 -7.73
CA VAL A 393 1.71 -22.08 -7.90
C VAL A 393 2.00 -21.87 -9.38
N TYR A 394 2.18 -22.96 -10.13
CA TYR A 394 2.38 -22.88 -11.58
C TYR A 394 1.19 -22.19 -12.27
N THR A 395 -0.04 -22.62 -11.98
CA THR A 395 -1.26 -21.99 -12.52
C THR A 395 -1.33 -20.51 -12.17
N ALA A 396 -1.04 -20.12 -10.93
CA ALA A 396 -1.03 -18.73 -10.51
C ALA A 396 0.03 -17.90 -11.27
N CYS A 397 1.20 -18.46 -11.54
CA CYS A 397 2.24 -17.79 -12.33
C CYS A 397 1.79 -17.59 -13.78
N MET A 398 1.23 -18.63 -14.42
CA MET A 398 0.81 -18.56 -15.82
C MET A 398 -0.36 -17.58 -16.02
N GLU A 399 -1.35 -17.59 -15.12
CA GLU A 399 -2.44 -16.61 -15.15
C GLU A 399 -1.93 -15.18 -14.98
N TRP A 400 -0.98 -14.97 -14.05
CA TRP A 400 -0.42 -13.65 -13.83
C TRP A 400 0.46 -13.18 -15.01
N LEU A 401 1.28 -14.05 -15.61
CA LEU A 401 2.13 -13.71 -16.76
C LEU A 401 1.31 -13.23 -17.96
N ALA A 402 0.21 -13.93 -18.27
CA ALA A 402 -0.70 -13.52 -19.34
C ALA A 402 -1.31 -12.13 -19.09
N LEU A 403 -1.76 -11.89 -17.86
CA LEU A 403 -2.29 -10.58 -17.44
C LEU A 403 -1.22 -9.47 -17.52
N ALA A 404 0.01 -9.76 -17.12
CA ALA A 404 1.08 -8.77 -17.05
C ALA A 404 1.41 -8.21 -18.44
N ASP A 405 1.46 -9.06 -19.47
CA ASP A 405 1.66 -8.65 -20.86
C ASP A 405 0.56 -7.68 -21.34
N GLU A 406 -0.71 -8.09 -21.20
CA GLU A 406 -1.85 -7.27 -21.62
C GLU A 406 -1.88 -5.91 -20.90
N CYS A 407 -1.53 -5.91 -19.60
CA CYS A 407 -1.55 -4.70 -18.79
C CYS A 407 -0.40 -3.75 -19.18
N VAL A 408 0.82 -4.27 -19.41
CA VAL A 408 1.97 -3.46 -19.83
C VAL A 408 1.75 -2.85 -21.22
N GLU A 409 1.27 -3.64 -22.18
CA GLU A 409 0.95 -3.17 -23.54
C GLU A 409 -0.07 -2.03 -23.55
N SER A 410 -1.09 -2.11 -22.68
CA SER A 410 -2.10 -1.05 -22.52
C SER A 410 -1.52 0.30 -22.12
N TYR A 411 -0.38 0.34 -21.41
CA TYR A 411 0.31 1.58 -21.03
C TYR A 411 1.39 2.00 -22.03
N GLN A 412 2.08 1.05 -22.67
CA GLN A 412 3.06 1.35 -23.71
C GLN A 412 2.40 1.97 -24.96
N THR A 413 1.24 1.45 -25.36
CA THR A 413 0.44 2.01 -26.48
C THR A 413 -0.10 3.41 -26.18
N ARG A 414 -0.35 3.75 -24.91
CA ARG A 414 -0.76 5.09 -24.46
C ARG A 414 0.39 6.07 -24.29
N GLY A 415 1.60 5.56 -24.07
CA GLY A 415 2.83 6.33 -23.87
C GLY A 415 3.71 6.48 -25.11
N ALA A 416 3.35 5.87 -26.25
CA ALA A 416 4.11 6.02 -27.48
C ALA A 416 3.92 7.44 -28.05
N PRO A 417 4.98 8.26 -28.21
CA PRO A 417 4.90 9.36 -29.15
C PRO A 417 4.67 8.73 -30.53
N VAL A 418 3.57 9.10 -31.19
CA VAL A 418 3.39 8.82 -32.62
C VAL A 418 4.50 9.56 -33.36
N LYS A 419 5.61 8.85 -33.62
CA LYS A 419 6.51 9.15 -34.72
C LYS A 419 6.82 7.85 -35.46
N ALA A 420 5.88 7.47 -36.30
CA ALA A 420 6.18 6.71 -37.50
C ALA A 420 5.23 7.15 -38.60
N ILE A 421 5.54 8.22 -39.34
CA ILE A 421 5.15 8.38 -40.75
C ILE A 421 6.27 9.09 -41.54
N SER A 422 6.91 8.27 -42.39
CA SER A 422 7.47 8.50 -43.73
C SER A 422 8.67 9.42 -44.00
N ARG A 423 9.65 8.75 -44.63
CA ARG A 423 10.59 9.16 -45.70
C ARG A 423 11.68 10.18 -45.38
#